data_AF-A0A4S3JV60-F1
#
_entry.id   AF-A0A4S3JV60-F1
#
_cell.length_a   1.000
_cell.length_b   1.000
_cell.length_c   1.000
_cell.angle_alpha   90.00
_cell.angle_beta   90.00
_cell.angle_gamma   90.00
#
_symmetry.space_group_name_H-M   'P 1'
#
loop_
_entity.id
_entity.type
_entity.pdbx_description
1 polymer ?
#
loop_
_entity_poly.entity_id
_entity_poly.type
_entity_poly.pdbx_seq_one_letter_code
_entity_poly.pdbx_strand_id
1 'polypeptide(L)'
;MAKITSRRQFTAISAAETVNISKLDTYVGYTEELIKTCARIADLPLLSCDPVALGLEIHAIDMSLRDWTPTVTKYAAPKGITESTLLRLRLVAECFRDAAYIFLHTTLDKMSRKFTSQNLASLWPSLITLSKGDALECLLERIKSVSLDQHCEYSALTFPLFITGCETGSPASRDLVIRSLSKLEVNFGIGNVKRAKELLHILWEGEETHWLDVLERLNWGLILA
;
A
#
# COMPACT_ATOMS: atom_id res chain seq x y z
N MET A 1 41.85 3.45 40.12
CA MET A 1 40.72 2.53 39.83
C MET A 1 40.69 2.31 38.32
N ALA A 2 41.27 1.19 37.87
CA ALA A 2 40.64 0.04 37.16
C ALA A 2 40.47 0.32 35.65
N LYS A 3 41.37 -0.07 34.72
CA LYS A 3 42.05 -1.33 34.32
C LYS A 3 41.25 -2.15 33.27
N ILE A 4 41.94 -2.41 32.16
CA ILE A 4 41.60 -3.08 30.88
C ILE A 4 41.16 -4.54 31.04
N THR A 5 40.25 -5.03 30.17
CA THR A 5 40.19 -6.39 29.56
C THR A 5 38.96 -6.47 28.62
N SER A 6 38.88 -7.18 27.50
CA SER A 6 39.79 -7.92 26.63
C SER A 6 38.99 -8.23 25.36
N ARG A 7 39.63 -8.03 24.21
CA ARG A 7 39.24 -8.49 22.88
C ARG A 7 39.12 -10.03 22.89
N ARG A 8 38.01 -10.60 22.41
CA ARG A 8 37.98 -11.98 21.91
C ARG A 8 37.82 -11.93 20.39
N GLN A 9 38.94 -12.13 19.70
CA GLN A 9 38.93 -12.61 18.32
C GLN A 9 38.50 -14.09 18.37
N PHE A 10 37.49 -14.45 17.59
CA PHE A 10 37.41 -15.77 17.02
C PHE A 10 37.57 -15.66 15.50
N THR A 11 38.41 -16.56 15.02
CA THR A 11 39.00 -16.73 13.71
C THR A 11 38.00 -16.87 12.56
N ALA A 12 38.47 -16.45 11.39
CA ALA A 12 37.83 -16.56 10.09
C ALA A 12 37.23 -17.94 9.82
N ILE A 13 35.96 -17.94 9.38
CA ILE A 13 35.37 -19.03 8.60
C ILE A 13 35.14 -18.48 7.20
N SER A 14 35.64 -19.27 6.25
CA SER A 14 35.63 -19.17 4.79
C SER A 14 34.51 -18.36 4.17
N ALA A 15 34.88 -17.61 3.13
CA ALA A 15 33.98 -17.11 2.10
C ALA A 15 33.07 -18.24 1.59
N ALA A 16 31.77 -18.13 1.87
CA ALA A 16 30.70 -18.79 1.15
C ALA A 16 29.41 -18.03 1.50
N GLU A 17 28.85 -17.38 0.49
CA GLU A 17 27.48 -16.86 0.43
C GLU A 17 27.10 -15.91 1.58
N THR A 18 27.30 -14.61 1.35
CA THR A 18 26.45 -13.57 1.93
C THR A 18 25.02 -13.79 1.44
N VAL A 19 24.32 -14.75 2.04
CA VAL A 19 22.88 -14.76 2.07
C VAL A 19 22.53 -13.52 2.88
N ASN A 20 22.20 -12.43 2.18
CA ASN A 20 21.42 -11.36 2.78
C ASN A 20 20.13 -12.03 3.25
N ILE A 21 20.12 -12.47 4.51
CA ILE A 21 18.89 -12.85 5.19
C ILE A 21 18.16 -11.53 5.38
N SER A 22 17.48 -11.08 4.32
CA SER A 22 16.44 -10.08 4.45
C SER A 22 15.52 -10.59 5.55
N LYS A 23 15.33 -9.77 6.57
CA LYS A 23 14.40 -10.03 7.67
C LYS A 23 13.10 -10.50 7.01
N LEU A 24 12.74 -11.76 7.19
CA LEU A 24 11.65 -12.38 6.45
C LEU A 24 10.38 -11.58 6.77
N ASP A 25 9.94 -10.77 5.82
CA ASP A 25 8.74 -9.94 5.97
C ASP A 25 7.54 -10.86 6.26
N THR A 26 6.63 -10.40 7.12
CA THR A 26 5.42 -11.15 7.52
C THR A 26 4.59 -11.54 6.28
N TYR A 27 4.74 -10.79 5.19
CA TYR A 27 4.06 -11.03 3.92
C TYR A 27 4.92 -11.73 2.88
N VAL A 28 6.08 -12.26 3.28
CA VAL A 28 7.04 -12.97 2.41
C VAL A 28 7.38 -12.10 1.19
N GLY A 29 7.45 -10.78 1.37
CA GLY A 29 7.73 -9.79 0.34
C GLY A 29 6.69 -9.67 -0.80
N TYR A 30 5.53 -10.33 -0.70
CA TYR A 30 4.48 -10.25 -1.73
C TYR A 30 3.98 -8.82 -1.96
N THR A 31 4.04 -7.97 -0.93
CA THR A 31 3.63 -6.56 -0.99
C THR A 31 4.81 -5.59 -1.09
N GLU A 32 6.06 -6.04 -1.02
CA GLU A 32 7.24 -5.16 -0.89
C GLU A 32 7.39 -4.20 -2.08
N GLU A 33 7.35 -4.74 -3.31
CA GLU A 33 7.45 -3.92 -4.53
C GLU A 33 6.23 -3.00 -4.71
N LEU A 34 5.06 -3.41 -4.21
CA LEU A 34 3.85 -2.58 -4.24
C LEU A 34 3.94 -1.44 -3.24
N ILE A 35 4.50 -1.68 -2.05
CA ILE A 35 4.76 -0.63 -1.04
C ILE A 35 5.78 0.38 -1.58
N LYS A 36 6.86 -0.09 -2.22
CA LYS A 36 7.83 0.79 -2.91
C LYS A 36 7.15 1.62 -4.00
N THR A 37 6.21 1.02 -4.73
CA THR A 37 5.42 1.73 -5.73
C THR A 37 4.51 2.79 -5.10
N CYS A 38 3.86 2.50 -3.97
CA CYS A 38 3.11 3.51 -3.20
C CYS A 38 3.99 4.66 -2.72
N ALA A 39 5.23 4.39 -2.30
CA ALA A 39 6.17 5.45 -1.94
C ALA A 39 6.50 6.35 -3.13
N ARG A 40 6.77 5.76 -4.31
CA ARG A 40 6.97 6.52 -5.56
C ARG A 40 5.75 7.39 -5.92
N ILE A 41 4.54 6.87 -5.74
CA ILE A 41 3.29 7.63 -5.93
C ILE A 41 3.25 8.85 -5.00
N ALA A 42 3.59 8.67 -3.72
CA ALA A 42 3.61 9.75 -2.74
C ALA A 42 4.64 10.85 -3.07
N ASP A 43 5.72 10.50 -3.78
CA ASP A 43 6.78 11.42 -4.20
C ASP A 43 6.47 12.16 -5.52
N LEU A 44 5.43 11.79 -6.28
CA LEU A 44 5.05 12.45 -7.53
C LEU A 44 4.89 13.98 -7.42
N PRO A 45 4.31 14.55 -6.34
CA PRO A 45 4.24 16.00 -6.17
C PRO A 45 5.61 16.70 -6.16
N LEU A 46 6.70 16.00 -5.80
CA LEU A 46 8.06 16.54 -5.82
C LEU A 46 8.58 16.75 -7.25
N LEU A 47 8.05 16.00 -8.22
CA LEU A 47 8.37 16.13 -9.65
C LEU A 47 7.53 17.19 -10.36
N SER A 48 6.70 17.92 -9.62
CA SER A 48 5.75 18.90 -10.18
C SER A 48 6.37 19.98 -11.05
N CYS A 49 7.63 20.33 -10.82
CA CYS A 49 8.36 21.34 -11.60
C CYS A 49 8.89 20.84 -12.95
N ASP A 50 8.90 19.53 -13.20
CA ASP A 50 9.36 18.92 -14.46
C ASP A 50 8.26 18.01 -15.04
N PRO A 51 7.43 18.53 -15.96
CA PRO A 51 6.33 17.75 -16.53
C PRO A 51 6.76 16.53 -17.34
N VAL A 52 7.97 16.54 -17.89
CA VAL A 52 8.49 15.40 -18.67
C VAL A 52 8.90 14.29 -17.71
N ALA A 53 9.69 14.61 -16.68
CA ALA A 53 10.05 13.64 -15.65
C ALA A 53 8.81 13.08 -14.93
N LEU A 54 7.83 13.93 -14.63
CA LEU A 54 6.57 13.50 -14.03
C LEU A 54 5.80 12.53 -14.95
N GLY A 55 5.66 12.84 -16.24
CA GLY A 55 4.99 11.96 -17.19
C GLY A 55 5.70 10.60 -17.35
N LEU A 56 7.03 10.60 -17.39
CA LEU A 56 7.84 9.37 -17.42
C LEU A 56 7.65 8.53 -16.15
N GLU A 57 7.62 9.18 -14.98
CA GLU A 57 7.44 8.47 -13.70
C GLU A 57 6.03 7.88 -13.57
N ILE A 58 4.98 8.61 -13.98
CA ILE A 58 3.60 8.09 -14.02
C ILE A 58 3.53 6.83 -14.90
N HIS A 59 4.11 6.89 -16.10
CA HIS A 59 4.14 5.74 -17.00
C HIS A 59 4.95 4.57 -16.40
N ALA A 60 6.08 4.84 -15.77
CA ALA A 60 6.90 3.82 -15.12
C ALA A 60 6.17 3.15 -13.93
N ILE A 61 5.38 3.92 -13.17
CA ILE A 61 4.51 3.39 -12.11
C ILE A 61 3.42 2.51 -12.71
N ASP A 62 2.72 2.97 -13.76
CA ASP A 62 1.68 2.16 -14.43
C ASP A 62 2.25 0.84 -14.94
N MET A 63 3.40 0.86 -15.62
CA MET A 63 4.09 -0.33 -16.08
C MET A 63 4.46 -1.27 -14.92
N SER A 64 4.97 -0.71 -13.81
CA SER A 64 5.32 -1.50 -12.62
C SER A 64 4.10 -2.20 -12.02
N LEU A 65 2.97 -1.51 -11.91
CA LEU A 65 1.72 -2.09 -11.41
C LEU A 65 1.13 -3.09 -12.41
N ARG A 66 1.18 -2.78 -13.71
CA ARG A 66 0.60 -3.60 -14.79
C ARG A 66 1.29 -4.96 -14.89
N ASP A 67 2.62 -4.93 -14.95
CA ASP A 67 3.45 -6.11 -15.17
C ASP A 67 3.78 -6.84 -13.86
N TRP A 68 3.37 -6.27 -12.71
CA TRP A 68 3.50 -6.95 -11.44
C TRP A 68 2.75 -8.28 -11.46
N THR A 69 3.45 -9.33 -11.04
CA THR A 69 2.85 -10.63 -10.76
C THR A 69 3.33 -11.14 -9.40
N PRO A 70 2.52 -11.93 -8.69
CA PRO A 70 2.90 -12.49 -7.39
C PRO A 70 4.08 -13.49 -7.46
N THR A 71 4.57 -13.79 -8.66
CA THR A 71 5.64 -14.76 -8.93
C THR A 71 6.93 -14.12 -9.44
N VAL A 72 6.95 -12.81 -9.71
CA VAL A 72 8.17 -12.11 -10.21
C VAL A 72 9.31 -12.26 -9.21
N THR A 73 9.01 -12.20 -7.92
CA THR A 73 10.03 -12.37 -6.89
C THR A 73 10.06 -13.83 -6.44
N LYS A 74 11.16 -14.52 -6.73
CA LYS A 74 11.43 -15.88 -6.25
C LYS A 74 11.74 -15.84 -4.75
N TYR A 75 10.72 -15.62 -3.92
CA TYR A 75 10.87 -15.84 -2.50
C TYR A 75 11.03 -17.34 -2.28
N ALA A 76 12.14 -17.74 -1.67
CA ALA A 76 12.30 -19.11 -1.19
C ALA A 76 11.22 -19.32 -0.12
N ALA A 77 10.09 -19.92 -0.50
CA ALA A 77 8.97 -20.16 0.40
C ALA A 77 9.52 -20.84 1.67
N PRO A 78 9.40 -20.19 2.84
CA PRO A 78 9.86 -20.76 4.09
C PRO A 78 9.29 -22.17 4.28
N LYS A 79 10.12 -23.08 4.79
CA LYS A 79 9.67 -24.44 5.12
C LYS A 79 8.46 -24.36 6.06
N GLY A 80 7.33 -24.91 5.64
CA GLY A 80 6.10 -24.94 6.43
C GLY A 80 4.99 -23.98 5.96
N ILE A 81 5.22 -23.15 4.93
CA ILE A 81 4.13 -22.39 4.31
C ILE A 81 3.18 -23.34 3.57
N THR A 82 1.89 -23.21 3.85
CA THR A 82 0.81 -23.95 3.18
C THR A 82 0.36 -23.24 1.90
N GLU A 83 -0.23 -23.97 0.96
CA GLU A 83 -0.84 -23.35 -0.23
C GLU A 83 -1.93 -22.33 0.14
N SER A 84 -2.70 -22.59 1.20
CA SER A 84 -3.71 -21.64 1.70
C SER A 84 -3.09 -20.32 2.19
N THR A 85 -1.91 -20.36 2.80
CA THR A 85 -1.15 -19.16 3.20
C THR A 85 -0.70 -18.38 1.97
N LEU A 86 -0.17 -19.08 0.94
CA LEU A 86 0.22 -18.44 -0.31
C LEU A 86 -0.97 -17.79 -1.03
N LEU A 87 -2.13 -18.44 -1.06
CA LEU A 87 -3.34 -17.87 -1.65
C LEU A 87 -3.77 -16.59 -0.94
N ARG A 88 -3.70 -16.55 0.40
CA ARG A 88 -4.00 -15.32 1.16
C ARG A 88 -2.99 -14.22 0.90
N LEU A 89 -1.69 -14.53 0.86
CA LEU A 89 -0.65 -13.55 0.54
C LEU A 89 -0.83 -12.96 -0.87
N ARG A 90 -1.16 -13.80 -1.86
CA ARG A 90 -1.46 -13.35 -3.23
C ARG A 90 -2.66 -12.42 -3.26
N LEU A 91 -3.76 -12.80 -2.60
CA LEU A 91 -4.95 -11.94 -2.49
C LEU A 91 -4.60 -10.59 -1.86
N VAL A 92 -3.88 -10.58 -0.74
CA VAL A 92 -3.47 -9.35 -0.07
C VAL A 92 -2.66 -8.47 -1.02
N ALA A 93 -1.71 -9.06 -1.75
CA ALA A 93 -0.92 -8.31 -2.71
C ALA A 93 -1.74 -7.80 -3.91
N GLU A 94 -2.70 -8.56 -4.42
CA GLU A 94 -3.65 -8.06 -5.41
C GLU A 94 -4.44 -6.86 -4.88
N CYS A 95 -4.92 -6.93 -3.63
CA CYS A 95 -5.58 -5.79 -2.99
C CYS A 95 -4.66 -4.56 -2.87
N PHE A 96 -3.37 -4.76 -2.61
CA PHE A 96 -2.39 -3.66 -2.60
C PHE A 96 -2.19 -3.05 -3.99
N ARG A 97 -2.14 -3.87 -5.03
CA ARG A 97 -2.01 -3.41 -6.41
C ARG A 97 -3.21 -2.54 -6.81
N ASP A 98 -4.42 -3.03 -6.53
CA ASP A 98 -5.65 -2.28 -6.82
C ASP A 98 -5.68 -0.96 -6.02
N ALA A 99 -5.30 -1.00 -4.74
CA ALA A 99 -5.19 0.20 -3.90
C ALA A 99 -4.11 1.19 -4.39
N ALA A 100 -3.00 0.71 -4.94
CA ALA A 100 -1.95 1.56 -5.51
C ALA A 100 -2.44 2.28 -6.76
N TYR A 101 -3.23 1.64 -7.62
CA TYR A 101 -3.87 2.31 -8.76
C TYR A 101 -4.80 3.43 -8.29
N ILE A 102 -5.64 3.14 -7.30
CA ILE A 102 -6.53 4.15 -6.71
C ILE A 102 -5.71 5.31 -6.13
N PHE A 103 -4.65 5.02 -5.39
CA PHE A 103 -3.78 6.03 -4.80
C PHE A 103 -3.07 6.90 -5.87
N LEU A 104 -2.63 6.30 -6.96
CA LEU A 104 -2.05 7.02 -8.10
C LEU A 104 -3.04 8.03 -8.68
N HIS A 105 -4.24 7.58 -9.04
CA HIS A 105 -5.27 8.45 -9.60
C HIS A 105 -5.64 9.59 -8.64
N THR A 106 -5.87 9.27 -7.37
CA THR A 106 -6.22 10.27 -6.36
C THR A 106 -5.11 11.30 -6.15
N THR A 107 -3.84 10.88 -6.18
CA THR A 107 -2.70 11.79 -6.10
C THR A 107 -2.65 12.74 -7.30
N LEU A 108 -2.86 12.21 -8.50
CA LEU A 108 -2.89 12.99 -9.73
C LEU A 108 -4.09 13.95 -9.77
N ASP A 109 -5.27 13.51 -9.32
CA ASP A 109 -6.47 14.36 -9.16
C ASP A 109 -6.15 15.56 -8.25
N LYS A 110 -5.52 15.32 -7.08
CA LYS A 110 -5.11 16.39 -6.15
C LYS A 110 -4.08 17.33 -6.77
N MET A 111 -3.08 16.79 -7.47
CA MET A 111 -2.08 17.59 -8.17
C MET A 111 -2.75 18.48 -9.23
N SER A 112 -3.63 17.93 -10.06
CA SER A 112 -4.30 18.66 -11.15
C SER A 112 -5.07 19.89 -10.67
N ARG A 113 -5.67 19.83 -9.47
CA ARG A 113 -6.36 20.97 -8.82
C ARG A 113 -5.40 22.10 -8.41
N LYS A 114 -4.14 21.77 -8.13
CA LYS A 114 -3.10 22.74 -7.74
C LYS A 114 -2.35 23.32 -8.95
N PHE A 115 -2.33 22.61 -10.08
CA PHE A 115 -1.70 23.08 -11.31
C PHE A 115 -2.61 24.03 -12.10
N THR A 116 -2.12 25.25 -12.35
CA THR A 116 -2.77 26.22 -13.24
C THR A 116 -2.61 25.88 -14.73
N SER A 117 -1.62 25.07 -15.10
CA SER A 117 -1.41 24.61 -16.49
C SER A 117 -2.25 23.37 -16.79
N GLN A 118 -3.52 23.59 -17.15
CA GLN A 118 -4.53 22.53 -17.34
C GLN A 118 -4.19 21.54 -18.47
N ASN A 119 -3.36 21.93 -19.45
CA ASN A 119 -3.15 21.15 -20.68
C ASN A 119 -2.33 19.87 -20.50
N LEU A 120 -1.40 19.81 -19.52
CA LEU A 120 -0.59 18.61 -19.28
C LEU A 120 -1.24 17.67 -18.26
N ALA A 121 -1.95 18.22 -17.28
CA ALA A 121 -2.68 17.43 -16.29
C ALA A 121 -3.79 16.58 -16.91
N SER A 122 -4.42 17.07 -17.99
CA SER A 122 -5.45 16.30 -18.73
C SER A 122 -4.92 15.05 -19.43
N LEU A 123 -3.60 14.92 -19.61
CA LEU A 123 -3.00 13.77 -20.29
C LEU A 123 -2.65 12.62 -19.33
N TRP A 124 -2.49 12.88 -18.02
CA TRP A 124 -2.07 11.85 -17.07
C TRP A 124 -2.98 10.62 -17.00
N PRO A 125 -4.32 10.75 -17.03
CA PRO A 125 -5.19 9.57 -17.03
C PRO A 125 -4.96 8.63 -18.22
N SER A 126 -4.52 9.18 -19.38
CA SER A 126 -4.22 8.38 -20.57
C SER A 126 -2.93 7.58 -20.48
N LEU A 127 -2.07 7.89 -19.50
CA LEU A 127 -0.82 7.16 -19.24
C LEU A 127 -1.03 5.94 -18.33
N ILE A 128 -2.24 5.77 -17.79
CA ILE A 128 -2.55 4.73 -16.80
C ILE A 128 -3.50 3.72 -17.42
N THR A 129 -3.11 2.46 -17.38
CA THR A 129 -3.83 1.37 -18.06
C THR A 129 -5.14 1.03 -17.34
N LEU A 130 -5.17 1.05 -16.01
CA LEU A 130 -6.35 0.72 -15.20
C LEU A 130 -7.02 1.98 -14.65
N SER A 131 -8.33 2.13 -14.85
CA SER A 131 -9.05 3.29 -14.33
C SER A 131 -9.23 3.21 -12.80
N LYS A 132 -9.44 4.36 -12.14
CA LYS A 132 -9.74 4.41 -10.70
C LYS A 132 -11.00 3.61 -10.35
N GLY A 133 -12.02 3.66 -11.22
CA GLY A 133 -13.29 2.95 -11.03
C GLY A 133 -13.11 1.43 -11.08
N ASP A 134 -12.41 0.94 -12.10
CA ASP A 134 -12.16 -0.50 -12.26
C ASP A 134 -11.31 -1.05 -11.10
N ALA A 135 -10.28 -0.30 -10.69
CA ALA A 135 -9.45 -0.67 -9.53
C ALA A 135 -10.27 -0.74 -8.23
N LEU A 136 -11.17 0.23 -8.02
CA LEU A 136 -12.07 0.25 -6.86
C LEU A 136 -13.06 -0.92 -6.88
N GLU A 137 -13.61 -1.25 -8.05
CA GLU A 137 -14.51 -2.40 -8.22
C GLU A 137 -13.80 -3.72 -7.93
N CYS A 138 -12.64 -3.96 -8.55
CA CYS A 138 -11.80 -5.14 -8.30
C CYS A 138 -11.47 -5.30 -6.81
N LEU A 139 -11.07 -4.22 -6.14
CA LEU A 139 -10.73 -4.25 -4.73
C LEU A 139 -11.95 -4.59 -3.86
N LEU A 140 -13.11 -3.99 -4.12
CA LEU A 140 -14.35 -4.29 -3.42
C LEU A 140 -14.81 -5.73 -3.63
N GLU A 141 -14.69 -6.26 -4.84
CA GLU A 141 -15.02 -7.66 -5.15
C GLU A 141 -14.11 -8.63 -4.38
N ARG A 142 -12.80 -8.37 -4.33
CA ARG A 142 -11.85 -9.17 -3.54
C ARG A 142 -12.16 -9.13 -2.05
N ILE A 143 -12.50 -7.97 -1.51
CA ILE A 143 -12.88 -7.85 -0.09
C ILE A 143 -14.17 -8.64 0.21
N LYS A 144 -15.14 -8.65 -0.73
CA LYS A 144 -16.41 -9.40 -0.57
C LYS A 144 -16.22 -10.91 -0.66
N SER A 145 -15.28 -11.38 -1.48
CA SER A 145 -15.09 -12.80 -1.74
C SER A 145 -14.40 -13.54 -0.60
N VAL A 146 -13.87 -12.83 0.40
CA VAL A 146 -13.07 -13.41 1.48
C VAL A 146 -13.69 -13.23 2.85
N SER A 147 -13.57 -14.27 3.67
CA SER A 147 -13.85 -14.18 5.09
C SER A 147 -12.60 -13.70 5.82
N LEU A 148 -12.58 -12.43 6.25
CA LEU A 148 -11.52 -11.87 7.09
C LEU A 148 -11.56 -12.49 8.49
N ASP A 149 -10.86 -13.61 8.64
CA ASP A 149 -10.69 -14.36 9.87
C ASP A 149 -9.36 -14.01 10.58
N GLN A 150 -8.89 -14.88 11.47
CA GLN A 150 -7.70 -14.65 12.30
C GLN A 150 -6.37 -14.98 11.59
N HIS A 151 -6.38 -15.19 10.27
CA HIS A 151 -5.17 -15.40 9.47
C HIS A 151 -4.34 -14.11 9.36
N CYS A 152 -3.10 -14.15 9.84
CA CYS A 152 -2.25 -12.97 10.01
C CYS A 152 -1.92 -12.24 8.72
N GLU A 153 -1.99 -12.90 7.57
CA GLU A 153 -1.78 -12.31 6.24
C GLU A 153 -2.76 -11.14 6.00
N TYR A 154 -4.00 -11.26 6.50
CA TYR A 154 -5.04 -10.24 6.31
C TYR A 154 -4.77 -8.95 7.10
N SER A 155 -3.86 -8.94 8.07
CA SER A 155 -3.49 -7.73 8.82
C SER A 155 -3.02 -6.57 7.91
N ALA A 156 -2.39 -6.90 6.77
CA ALA A 156 -1.92 -5.93 5.79
C ALA A 156 -3.06 -5.22 5.04
N LEU A 157 -4.30 -5.74 5.07
CA LEU A 157 -5.43 -5.15 4.35
C LEU A 157 -5.88 -3.79 4.89
N THR A 158 -5.28 -3.30 5.98
CA THR A 158 -5.55 -1.96 6.53
C THR A 158 -5.39 -0.87 5.46
N PHE A 159 -4.28 -0.87 4.70
CA PHE A 159 -4.06 0.11 3.64
C PHE A 159 -5.08 0.01 2.50
N PRO A 160 -5.27 -1.16 1.85
CA PRO A 160 -6.29 -1.31 0.80
C PRO A 160 -7.70 -0.94 1.24
N LEU A 161 -8.11 -1.33 2.45
CA LEU A 161 -9.42 -1.00 3.00
C LEU A 161 -9.58 0.51 3.24
N PHE A 162 -8.53 1.15 3.76
CA PHE A 162 -8.53 2.59 3.97
C PHE A 162 -8.71 3.35 2.65
N ILE A 163 -7.88 3.05 1.64
CA ILE A 163 -7.96 3.68 0.32
C ILE A 163 -9.33 3.46 -0.32
N THR A 164 -9.88 2.24 -0.23
CA THR A 164 -11.24 1.93 -0.69
C THR A 164 -12.28 2.81 0.01
N GLY A 165 -12.16 2.95 1.33
CA GLY A 165 -13.07 3.76 2.15
C GLY A 165 -13.03 5.24 1.78
N CYS A 166 -11.86 5.75 1.41
CA CYS A 166 -11.70 7.14 0.98
C CYS A 166 -12.38 7.42 -0.36
N GLU A 167 -12.31 6.49 -1.31
CA GLU A 167 -12.75 6.72 -2.69
C GLU A 167 -14.14 6.15 -3.00
N THR A 168 -14.72 5.37 -2.09
CA THR A 168 -16.08 4.85 -2.29
C THR A 168 -17.16 5.89 -1.98
N GLY A 169 -18.05 6.10 -2.96
CA GLY A 169 -19.25 6.92 -2.80
C GLY A 169 -20.47 6.18 -2.24
N SER A 170 -20.52 4.84 -2.33
CA SER A 170 -21.73 4.09 -1.96
C SER A 170 -21.78 3.81 -0.45
N PRO A 171 -22.93 4.01 0.23
CA PRO A 171 -23.10 3.64 1.64
C PRO A 171 -22.83 2.15 1.90
N ALA A 172 -23.28 1.26 1.02
CA ALA A 172 -23.08 -0.18 1.16
C ALA A 172 -21.59 -0.59 1.13
N SER A 173 -20.78 0.07 0.30
CA SER A 173 -19.33 -0.13 0.26
C SER A 173 -18.65 0.45 1.49
N ARG A 174 -19.10 1.61 2.01
CA ARG A 174 -18.58 2.17 3.28
C ARG A 174 -18.84 1.22 4.44
N ASP A 175 -20.05 0.65 4.52
CA ASP A 175 -20.41 -0.35 5.53
C ASP A 175 -19.57 -1.62 5.41
N LEU A 176 -19.28 -2.08 4.18
CA LEU A 176 -18.36 -3.19 3.96
C LEU A 176 -16.96 -2.85 4.50
N VAL A 177 -16.42 -1.68 4.17
CA VAL A 177 -15.09 -1.24 4.61
C VAL A 177 -15.01 -1.16 6.15
N ILE A 178 -15.97 -0.52 6.82
CA ILE A 178 -15.96 -0.42 8.29
C ILE A 178 -16.09 -1.79 8.96
N ARG A 179 -16.96 -2.66 8.43
CA ARG A 179 -17.07 -4.03 8.97
C ARG A 179 -15.77 -4.81 8.79
N SER A 180 -15.12 -4.69 7.64
CA SER A 180 -13.84 -5.33 7.36
C SER A 180 -12.72 -4.80 8.27
N LEU A 181 -12.59 -3.47 8.40
CA LEU A 181 -11.63 -2.86 9.32
C LEU A 181 -11.91 -3.27 10.77
N SER A 182 -13.17 -3.32 11.20
CA SER A 182 -13.51 -3.74 12.57
C SER A 182 -13.15 -5.20 12.84
N LYS A 183 -13.26 -6.09 11.84
CA LYS A 183 -12.75 -7.47 11.95
C LYS A 183 -11.23 -7.49 12.11
N LEU A 184 -10.49 -6.70 11.32
CA LEU A 184 -9.03 -6.62 11.46
C LEU A 184 -8.62 -6.09 12.83
N GLU A 185 -9.31 -5.09 13.37
CA GLU A 185 -9.04 -4.55 14.71
C GLU A 185 -9.27 -5.61 15.79
N VAL A 186 -10.38 -6.35 15.73
CA VAL A 186 -10.67 -7.42 16.69
C VAL A 186 -9.65 -8.55 16.61
N ASN A 187 -9.23 -8.94 15.39
CA ASN A 187 -8.35 -10.09 15.20
C ASN A 187 -6.88 -9.77 15.50
N PHE A 188 -6.43 -8.53 15.26
CA PHE A 188 -5.00 -8.19 15.31
C PHE A 188 -4.64 -7.02 16.24
N GLY A 189 -5.62 -6.29 16.78
CA GLY A 189 -5.39 -5.22 17.76
C GLY A 189 -4.54 -4.05 17.23
N ILE A 190 -4.55 -3.81 15.91
CA ILE A 190 -3.64 -2.86 15.27
C ILE A 190 -4.17 -1.44 15.44
N GLY A 191 -3.43 -0.59 16.16
CA GLY A 191 -3.79 0.82 16.39
C GLY A 191 -4.00 1.62 15.10
N ASN A 192 -3.32 1.25 14.01
CA ASN A 192 -3.50 1.88 12.69
C ASN A 192 -4.89 1.63 12.11
N VAL A 193 -5.52 0.50 12.40
CA VAL A 193 -6.89 0.18 11.94
C VAL A 193 -7.90 1.09 12.62
N LYS A 194 -7.76 1.30 13.93
CA LYS A 194 -8.61 2.24 14.68
C LYS A 194 -8.50 3.65 14.08
N ARG A 195 -7.28 4.12 13.85
CA ARG A 195 -7.01 5.45 13.28
C ARG A 195 -7.54 5.59 11.86
N ALA A 196 -7.42 4.55 11.03
CA ALA A 196 -7.99 4.51 9.69
C ALA A 196 -9.53 4.69 9.73
N LYS A 197 -10.22 4.01 10.64
CA LYS A 197 -11.67 4.17 10.83
C LYS A 197 -12.05 5.58 11.28
N GLU A 198 -11.34 6.13 12.26
CA GLU A 198 -11.56 7.50 12.74
C GLU A 198 -11.44 8.52 11.59
N LEU A 199 -10.42 8.37 10.74
CA LEU A 199 -10.25 9.24 9.59
C LEU A 199 -11.38 9.09 8.57
N LEU A 200 -11.79 7.86 8.26
CA LEU A 200 -12.91 7.60 7.35
C LEU A 200 -14.20 8.27 7.84
N HIS A 201 -14.50 8.19 9.14
CA HIS A 201 -15.64 8.90 9.71
C HIS A 201 -15.54 10.41 9.52
N ILE A 202 -14.38 11.01 9.82
CA ILE A 202 -14.13 12.45 9.60
C ILE A 202 -14.33 12.82 8.13
N LEU A 203 -13.83 11.99 7.20
CA LEU A 203 -13.94 12.24 5.77
C LEU A 203 -15.38 12.13 5.27
N TRP A 204 -16.16 11.19 5.80
CA TRP A 204 -17.54 10.98 5.36
C TRP A 204 -18.53 11.97 5.96
N GLU A 205 -18.22 12.54 7.12
CA GLU A 205 -19.02 13.57 7.81
C GLU A 205 -18.61 14.99 7.43
N GLY A 206 -17.36 15.19 7.01
CA GLY A 206 -16.78 16.50 6.73
C GLY A 206 -17.05 17.03 5.31
N GLU A 207 -16.72 18.31 5.12
CA GLU A 207 -16.69 18.98 3.81
C GLU A 207 -15.37 18.76 3.05
N GLU A 208 -14.36 18.21 3.72
CA GLU A 208 -13.04 17.95 3.13
C GLU A 208 -13.12 16.91 2.02
N THR A 209 -12.66 17.29 0.83
CA THR A 209 -12.83 16.44 -0.36
C THR A 209 -11.74 15.39 -0.54
N HIS A 210 -10.63 15.47 0.22
CA HIS A 210 -9.46 14.61 0.01
C HIS A 210 -8.79 14.17 1.31
N TRP A 211 -8.60 12.85 1.47
CA TRP A 211 -8.08 12.23 2.70
C TRP A 211 -6.64 12.63 3.07
N LEU A 212 -5.76 12.87 2.09
CA LEU A 212 -4.42 13.44 2.35
C LEU A 212 -4.48 14.81 3.05
N ASP A 213 -5.46 15.66 2.74
CA ASP A 213 -5.61 16.97 3.39
C ASP A 213 -6.06 16.81 4.85
N VAL A 214 -6.94 15.82 5.11
CA VAL A 214 -7.32 15.43 6.46
C VAL A 214 -6.12 14.93 7.26
N LEU A 215 -5.26 14.09 6.67
CA LEU A 215 -4.03 13.63 7.31
C LEU A 215 -3.07 14.78 7.66
N GLU A 216 -2.84 15.67 6.71
CA GLU A 216 -1.97 16.84 6.87
C GLU A 216 -2.50 17.77 7.97
N ARG A 217 -3.80 18.10 7.93
CA ARG A 217 -4.48 18.93 8.93
C ARG A 217 -4.40 18.35 10.34
N LEU A 218 -4.59 17.04 10.47
CA LEU A 218 -4.54 16.37 11.76
C LEU A 218 -3.09 16.17 12.26
N ASN A 219 -2.07 16.46 11.43
CA ASN A 219 -0.67 16.11 11.66
C ASN A 219 -0.49 14.61 11.93
N TRP A 220 -1.24 13.79 11.18
CA TRP A 220 -1.24 12.34 11.31
C TRP A 220 -0.26 11.74 10.31
N GLY A 221 0.87 11.23 10.80
CA GLY A 221 1.70 10.29 10.03
C GLY A 221 1.00 8.94 10.00
N LEU A 222 0.22 8.66 8.95
CA LEU A 222 -0.33 7.32 8.76
C LEU A 222 0.75 6.45 8.12
N ILE A 223 1.48 5.70 8.95
CA ILE A 223 2.34 4.62 8.46
C ILE A 223 1.41 3.44 8.15
N LEU A 224 1.06 3.32 6.87
CA LEU A 224 0.12 2.33 6.35
C LEU A 224 0.82 1.02 5.91
N ALA A 225 2.13 0.90 6.14
CA ALA A 225 2.95 -0.28 5.92
C ALA A 225 4.01 -0.41 7.01
#